data_AF-A0A925L2R1-F1
#
_entry.id   AF-A0A925L2R1-F1
#
_cell.length_a   1.000
_cell.length_b   1.000
_cell.length_c   1.000
_cell.angle_alpha   90.00
_cell.angle_beta   90.00
_cell.angle_gamma   90.00
#
_symmetry.space_group_name_H-M   'P 1'
#
loop_
_entity.id
_entity.type
_entity.pdbx_description
1 polymer ?
#
loop_
_entity_poly.entity_id
_entity_poly.type
_entity_poly.pdbx_seq_one_letter_code
_entity_poly.pdbx_strand_id
1 'polypeptide(L)'
;MAGTREAVLLMTHFIDPMIVGHYRRLVSESGGRDVFVLLNKTDDVNPSFNRPPDLKVFEFTVDDLRALGYPIKGRRIRDKDIELFSFTFWKRNPDYDRIWVVEYDVVFTGLWSELFDHFNANPAALLATSIHRWSVNPSWPNWPSVITPAGPPSDLSNYIRAFMPLYRMSREGFAVLDAAYKDGWEGFYEGIVPRILLNAGLSVEDVGGDGEFVAPGNVNRFYNSTPSDNTLSPGSFVFRPIFTHPGQEPGRLWHPVKPTQATHRTGWPIKRREQIVHRARTLARHSMAKLSRMLERQ
;
A
#
# COMPACT_ATOMS: atom_id res chain seq x y z
N MET A 1 25.14 11.81 -18.13
CA MET A 1 24.41 10.88 -17.24
C MET A 1 22.93 11.12 -17.50
N ALA A 2 22.19 10.13 -17.98
CA ALA A 2 20.74 10.27 -18.11
C ALA A 2 20.14 10.46 -16.70
N GLY A 3 19.18 11.37 -16.54
CA GLY A 3 18.54 11.62 -15.25
C GLY A 3 17.73 10.41 -14.77
N THR A 4 17.51 10.31 -13.46
CA THR A 4 16.65 9.29 -12.83
C THR A 4 15.27 9.29 -13.48
N ARG A 5 14.84 8.15 -14.01
CA ARG A 5 13.52 8.02 -14.64
C ARG A 5 12.50 7.51 -13.64
N GLU A 6 11.49 8.32 -13.33
CA GLU A 6 10.44 7.97 -12.36
C GLU A 6 9.06 7.89 -13.02
N ALA A 7 8.25 6.93 -12.58
CA ALA A 7 6.84 6.83 -12.91
C ALA A 7 5.97 7.08 -11.68
N VAL A 8 4.74 7.59 -11.90
CA VAL A 8 3.71 7.73 -10.88
C VAL A 8 2.47 6.97 -11.33
N LEU A 9 2.02 6.01 -10.51
CA LEU A 9 0.89 5.15 -10.80
C LEU A 9 -0.29 5.52 -9.90
N LEU A 10 -1.38 6.00 -10.51
CA LEU A 10 -2.67 6.13 -9.84
C LEU A 10 -3.38 4.77 -9.88
N MET A 11 -3.38 4.06 -8.76
CA MET A 11 -3.87 2.69 -8.66
C MET A 11 -5.38 2.65 -8.39
N THR A 12 -6.13 1.96 -9.24
CA THR A 12 -7.59 1.87 -9.14
C THR A 12 -8.13 0.56 -9.76
N HIS A 13 -9.39 0.27 -9.49
CA HIS A 13 -10.18 -0.82 -10.09
C HIS A 13 -11.46 -0.28 -10.74
N PHE A 14 -11.48 1.00 -11.10
CA PHE A 14 -12.54 1.63 -11.88
C PHE A 14 -12.02 2.93 -12.49
N ILE A 15 -12.70 3.42 -13.52
CA ILE A 15 -12.51 4.76 -14.05
C ILE A 15 -13.85 5.49 -14.04
N ASP A 16 -13.83 6.70 -13.53
CA ASP A 16 -14.94 7.63 -13.48
C ASP A 16 -14.40 9.08 -13.60
N PRO A 17 -15.25 10.12 -13.57
CA PRO A 17 -14.79 11.50 -13.64
C PRO A 17 -13.85 11.93 -12.49
N MET A 18 -13.98 11.31 -11.30
CA MET A 18 -13.11 11.57 -10.16
C MET A 18 -11.69 11.07 -10.42
N ILE A 19 -11.55 9.82 -10.88
CA ILE A 19 -10.26 9.23 -11.27
C ILE A 19 -9.60 10.03 -12.38
N VAL A 20 -10.37 10.46 -13.38
CA VAL A 20 -9.86 11.33 -14.46
C VAL A 20 -9.32 12.64 -13.89
N GLY A 21 -10.02 13.25 -12.93
CA GLY A 21 -9.58 14.45 -12.23
C GLY A 21 -8.27 14.23 -11.46
N HIS A 22 -8.18 13.15 -10.67
CA HIS A 22 -6.97 12.79 -9.93
C HIS A 22 -5.78 12.54 -10.87
N TYR A 23 -5.99 11.81 -11.97
CA TYR A 23 -4.96 11.56 -12.98
C TYR A 23 -4.47 12.86 -13.61
N ARG A 24 -5.36 13.73 -14.07
CA ARG A 24 -4.98 15.00 -14.71
C ARG A 24 -4.21 15.91 -13.76
N ARG A 25 -4.62 15.93 -12.49
CA ARG A 25 -3.90 16.66 -11.44
C ARG A 25 -2.49 16.11 -11.24
N LEU A 26 -2.33 14.79 -11.14
CA LEU A 26 -1.01 14.16 -11.09
C LEU A 26 -0.18 14.52 -12.33
N VAL A 27 -0.74 14.45 -13.54
CA VAL A 27 -0.04 14.84 -14.77
C VAL A 27 0.46 16.28 -14.70
N SER A 28 -0.38 17.23 -14.26
CA SER A 28 0.01 18.64 -14.18
C SER A 28 1.01 18.94 -13.06
N GLU A 29 0.99 18.16 -11.98
CA GLU A 29 1.75 18.47 -10.76
C GLU A 29 2.97 17.56 -10.54
N SER A 30 3.19 16.46 -11.28
CA SER A 30 4.26 15.49 -10.98
C SER A 30 5.68 15.92 -11.37
N GLY A 31 5.91 17.17 -11.77
CA GLY A 31 7.25 17.69 -12.05
C GLY A 31 7.97 17.01 -13.22
N GLY A 32 7.23 16.61 -14.27
CA GLY A 32 7.79 15.99 -15.48
C GLY A 32 7.93 14.46 -15.43
N ARG A 33 7.48 13.80 -14.36
CA ARG A 33 7.44 12.33 -14.24
C ARG A 33 6.37 11.72 -15.16
N ASP A 34 6.59 10.49 -15.59
CA ASP A 34 5.62 9.75 -16.39
C ASP A 34 4.46 9.28 -15.49
N VAL A 35 3.23 9.73 -15.77
CA VAL A 35 2.03 9.39 -14.97
C VAL A 35 1.15 8.39 -15.72
N PHE A 36 0.68 7.36 -15.01
CA PHE A 36 -0.24 6.35 -15.53
C PHE A 36 -1.38 6.08 -14.55
N VAL A 37 -2.54 5.71 -15.07
CA VAL A 37 -3.56 4.99 -14.31
C VAL A 37 -3.20 3.51 -14.33
N LEU A 38 -2.92 2.92 -13.16
CA LEU A 38 -2.73 1.48 -12.99
C LEU A 38 -4.10 0.84 -12.71
N LEU A 39 -4.71 0.24 -13.73
CA LEU A 39 -6.06 -0.29 -13.67
C LEU A 39 -6.07 -1.81 -13.50
N ASN A 40 -6.63 -2.27 -12.39
CA ASN A 40 -7.06 -3.65 -12.25
C ASN A 40 -8.32 -3.90 -13.10
N LYS A 41 -8.12 -4.47 -14.28
CA LYS A 41 -9.21 -4.74 -15.23
C LYS A 41 -10.09 -5.93 -14.82
N THR A 42 -9.56 -6.87 -14.04
CA THR A 42 -10.32 -8.05 -13.60
C THR A 42 -11.45 -7.66 -12.63
N ASP A 43 -11.22 -6.66 -11.79
CA ASP A 43 -12.23 -6.13 -10.87
C ASP A 43 -12.79 -4.77 -11.32
N ASP A 44 -12.70 -4.44 -12.61
CA ASP A 44 -13.25 -3.19 -13.14
C ASP A 44 -14.77 -3.15 -12.94
N VAL A 45 -15.22 -2.30 -12.01
CA VAL A 45 -16.66 -2.17 -11.69
C VAL A 45 -17.40 -1.22 -12.63
N ASN A 46 -16.69 -0.55 -13.55
CA ASN A 46 -17.28 0.35 -14.54
C ASN A 46 -16.63 0.24 -15.93
N PRO A 47 -16.61 -0.97 -16.54
CA PRO A 47 -15.88 -1.22 -17.78
C PRO A 47 -16.47 -0.52 -19.00
N SER A 48 -17.72 -0.03 -18.92
CA SER A 48 -18.40 0.69 -19.99
C SER A 48 -18.15 2.19 -19.99
N PHE A 49 -17.38 2.71 -19.03
CA PHE A 49 -17.04 4.13 -18.99
C PHE A 49 -16.22 4.53 -20.22
N ASN A 50 -16.69 5.56 -20.94
CA ASN A 50 -15.97 6.10 -22.08
C ASN A 50 -14.76 6.91 -21.60
N ARG A 51 -13.58 6.30 -21.69
CA ARG A 51 -12.34 6.88 -21.16
C ARG A 51 -11.87 8.03 -22.06
N PRO A 52 -11.49 9.18 -21.49
CA PRO A 52 -10.88 10.25 -22.26
C PRO A 52 -9.59 9.79 -22.95
N PRO A 53 -9.29 10.25 -24.16
CA PRO A 53 -8.11 9.81 -24.94
C PRO A 53 -6.78 10.25 -24.33
N ASP A 54 -6.78 11.23 -23.43
CA ASP A 54 -5.59 11.71 -22.71
C ASP A 54 -5.15 10.81 -21.55
N LEU A 55 -5.96 9.83 -21.14
CA LEU A 55 -5.61 8.90 -20.08
C LEU A 55 -4.59 7.87 -20.55
N LYS A 56 -3.38 7.92 -19.99
CA LYS A 56 -2.40 6.84 -20.09
C LYS A 56 -2.77 5.75 -19.09
N VAL A 57 -3.37 4.67 -19.57
CA VAL A 57 -3.79 3.54 -18.72
C VAL A 57 -2.84 2.37 -18.93
N PHE A 58 -2.27 1.87 -17.85
CA PHE A 58 -1.65 0.55 -17.80
C PHE A 58 -2.67 -0.42 -17.19
N GLU A 59 -3.20 -1.31 -18.02
CA GLU A 59 -4.13 -2.34 -17.57
C GLU A 59 -3.38 -3.61 -17.20
N PHE A 60 -3.86 -4.26 -16.14
CA PHE A 60 -3.49 -5.63 -15.84
C PHE A 60 -4.72 -6.43 -15.39
N THR A 61 -4.58 -7.74 -15.42
CA THR A 61 -5.59 -8.74 -15.08
C THR A 61 -5.00 -9.74 -14.08
N VAL A 62 -5.85 -10.61 -13.54
CA VAL A 62 -5.40 -11.75 -12.74
C VAL A 62 -4.43 -12.67 -13.50
N ASP A 63 -4.54 -12.78 -14.83
CA ASP A 63 -3.63 -13.60 -15.62
C ASP A 63 -2.23 -12.99 -15.69
N ASP A 64 -2.15 -11.65 -15.67
CA ASP A 64 -0.86 -10.95 -15.58
C ASP A 64 -0.19 -11.19 -14.23
N LEU A 65 -0.96 -11.27 -13.14
CA LEU A 65 -0.43 -11.65 -11.81
C LEU A 65 0.06 -13.09 -11.79
N ARG A 66 -0.65 -14.02 -12.44
CA ARG A 66 -0.23 -15.43 -12.57
C ARG A 66 1.03 -15.56 -13.41
N ALA A 67 1.16 -14.75 -14.46
CA ALA A 67 2.32 -14.73 -15.34
C ALA A 67 3.62 -14.26 -14.65
N LEU A 68 3.53 -13.62 -13.48
CA LEU A 68 4.70 -13.33 -12.64
C LEU A 68 5.40 -14.62 -12.15
N GLY A 69 4.68 -15.76 -12.12
CA GLY A 69 5.27 -17.08 -11.89
C GLY A 69 5.65 -17.36 -10.44
N TYR A 70 5.15 -16.59 -9.47
CA TYR A 70 5.43 -16.84 -8.06
C TYR A 70 4.72 -18.11 -7.57
N PRO A 71 5.40 -19.02 -6.86
CA PRO A 71 4.82 -20.30 -6.44
C PRO A 71 3.59 -20.13 -5.55
N ILE A 72 3.55 -19.05 -4.76
CA ILE A 72 2.56 -18.86 -3.69
C ILE A 72 1.65 -17.64 -3.94
N LYS A 73 2.20 -16.53 -4.42
CA LYS A 73 1.49 -15.25 -4.64
C LYS A 73 0.93 -15.14 -6.06
N GLY A 74 0.08 -14.15 -6.31
CA GLY A 74 -0.39 -13.80 -7.67
C GLY A 74 -1.42 -14.73 -8.31
N ARG A 75 -1.87 -15.80 -7.62
CA ARG A 75 -2.85 -16.75 -8.18
C ARG A 75 -4.26 -16.15 -8.39
N ARG A 76 -4.61 -15.14 -7.60
CA ARG A 76 -5.88 -14.42 -7.58
C ARG A 76 -5.63 -12.98 -7.15
N ILE A 77 -6.53 -12.07 -7.51
CA ILE A 77 -6.55 -10.74 -6.91
C ILE A 77 -7.02 -10.89 -5.47
N ARG A 78 -6.21 -10.40 -4.53
CA ARG A 78 -6.45 -10.45 -3.09
C ARG A 78 -5.93 -9.17 -2.46
N ASP A 79 -6.62 -8.66 -1.46
CA ASP A 79 -6.19 -7.50 -0.67
C ASP A 79 -4.78 -7.65 -0.05
N LYS A 80 -4.27 -8.88 0.03
CA LYS A 80 -2.96 -9.20 0.58
C LYS A 80 -1.79 -9.13 -0.42
N ASP A 81 -2.08 -9.09 -1.72
CA ASP A 81 -1.09 -9.14 -2.82
C ASP A 81 -1.18 -7.89 -3.73
N ILE A 82 -1.63 -6.75 -3.17
CA ILE A 82 -1.87 -5.49 -3.92
C ILE A 82 -0.57 -4.91 -4.51
N GLU A 83 0.57 -5.10 -3.85
CA GLU A 83 1.87 -4.69 -4.35
C GLU A 83 2.18 -5.31 -5.71
N LEU A 84 1.66 -6.51 -6.01
CA LEU A 84 1.92 -7.15 -7.29
C LEU A 84 1.36 -6.37 -8.48
N PHE A 85 0.43 -5.44 -8.25
CA PHE A 85 -0.11 -4.62 -9.32
C PHE A 85 0.99 -3.72 -9.90
N SER A 86 1.82 -3.11 -9.06
CA SER A 86 2.98 -2.33 -9.52
C SER A 86 4.11 -3.20 -10.06
N PHE A 87 4.22 -4.48 -9.64
CA PHE A 87 5.16 -5.44 -10.25
C PHE A 87 4.83 -5.71 -11.71
N THR A 88 3.54 -5.85 -12.06
CA THR A 88 3.16 -6.04 -13.46
C THR A 88 3.59 -4.86 -14.32
N PHE A 89 3.48 -3.63 -13.79
CA PHE A 89 3.98 -2.43 -14.45
C PHE A 89 5.50 -2.46 -14.58
N TRP A 90 6.23 -2.70 -13.49
CA TRP A 90 7.70 -2.72 -13.47
C TRP A 90 8.27 -3.77 -14.44
N LYS A 91 7.74 -4.99 -14.46
CA LYS A 91 8.20 -6.07 -15.36
C LYS A 91 8.09 -5.70 -16.84
N ARG A 92 7.08 -4.90 -17.22
CA ARG A 92 6.87 -4.45 -18.60
C ARG A 92 7.55 -3.12 -18.92
N ASN A 93 7.98 -2.39 -17.89
CA ASN A 93 8.63 -1.10 -18.02
C ASN A 93 9.89 -1.09 -17.14
N PRO A 94 10.87 -1.96 -17.41
CA PRO A 94 12.03 -2.09 -16.55
C PRO A 94 12.85 -0.81 -16.52
N ASP A 95 12.74 0.09 -17.49
CA ASP A 95 13.58 1.30 -17.60
C ASP A 95 13.35 2.36 -16.51
N TYR A 96 12.28 2.25 -15.71
CA TYR A 96 12.08 3.16 -14.57
C TYR A 96 12.96 2.79 -13.38
N ASP A 97 13.64 3.79 -12.82
CA ASP A 97 14.48 3.64 -11.65
C ASP A 97 13.68 3.59 -10.36
N ARG A 98 12.56 4.32 -10.32
CA ARG A 98 11.67 4.40 -9.17
C ARG A 98 10.22 4.57 -9.63
N ILE A 99 9.32 3.94 -8.89
CA ILE A 99 7.89 3.97 -9.18
C ILE A 99 7.17 4.41 -7.92
N TRP A 100 6.47 5.54 -8.00
CA TRP A 100 5.47 5.96 -7.03
C TRP A 100 4.15 5.27 -7.33
N VAL A 101 3.46 4.86 -6.29
CA VAL A 101 2.10 4.30 -6.35
C VAL A 101 1.23 5.08 -5.38
N VAL A 102 0.10 5.53 -5.88
CA VAL A 102 -0.90 6.33 -5.17
C VAL A 102 -2.24 5.63 -5.32
N GLU A 103 -2.83 5.15 -4.23
CA GLU A 103 -4.21 4.65 -4.26
C GLU A 103 -5.20 5.75 -4.61
N TYR A 104 -6.28 5.39 -5.29
CA TYR A 104 -7.26 6.35 -5.82
C TYR A 104 -7.94 7.23 -4.77
N ASP A 105 -7.96 6.80 -3.51
CA ASP A 105 -8.53 7.49 -2.35
C ASP A 105 -7.47 8.18 -1.47
N VAL A 106 -6.22 8.29 -1.97
CA VAL A 106 -5.21 9.18 -1.40
C VAL A 106 -5.38 10.59 -1.99
N VAL A 107 -5.43 11.58 -1.11
CA VAL A 107 -5.48 13.00 -1.50
C VAL A 107 -4.32 13.76 -0.88
N PHE A 108 -3.57 14.49 -1.69
CA PHE A 108 -2.57 15.45 -1.22
C PHE A 108 -3.11 16.87 -1.34
N THR A 109 -3.04 17.66 -0.27
CA THR A 109 -3.47 19.07 -0.25
C THR A 109 -2.36 20.06 -0.62
N GLY A 110 -1.16 19.58 -0.98
CA GLY A 110 -0.08 20.36 -1.59
C GLY A 110 0.07 20.05 -3.09
N LEU A 111 1.17 20.51 -3.70
CA LEU A 111 1.51 20.16 -5.08
C LEU A 111 2.29 18.84 -5.13
N TRP A 112 1.86 17.88 -5.94
CA TRP A 112 2.53 16.56 -5.99
C TRP A 112 4.05 16.63 -6.22
N SER A 113 4.54 17.58 -7.00
CA SER A 113 5.98 17.82 -7.19
C SER A 113 6.70 18.14 -5.88
N GLU A 114 6.10 18.88 -4.95
CA GLU A 114 6.73 19.18 -3.65
C GLU A 114 7.02 17.91 -2.86
N LEU A 115 6.10 16.95 -2.85
CA LEU A 115 6.29 15.66 -2.21
C LEU A 115 7.36 14.85 -2.95
N PHE A 116 7.24 14.70 -4.27
CA PHE A 116 8.14 13.84 -5.04
C PHE A 116 9.57 14.40 -5.10
N ASP A 117 9.72 15.71 -5.27
CA ASP A 117 11.02 16.38 -5.36
C ASP A 117 11.73 16.40 -4.01
N HIS A 118 11.00 16.50 -2.90
CA HIS A 118 11.55 16.37 -1.55
C HIS A 118 12.28 15.04 -1.34
N PHE A 119 11.82 13.97 -2.00
CA PHE A 119 12.43 12.64 -1.93
C PHE A 119 13.29 12.28 -3.16
N ASN A 120 13.57 13.22 -4.06
CA ASN A 120 14.30 12.92 -5.30
C ASN A 120 15.73 12.42 -5.05
N ALA A 121 16.41 12.91 -4.00
CA ALA A 121 17.73 12.43 -3.64
C ALA A 121 17.70 11.21 -2.69
N ASN A 122 16.53 10.81 -2.18
CA ASN A 122 16.43 9.75 -1.18
C ASN A 122 16.72 8.37 -1.82
N PRO A 123 17.71 7.61 -1.34
CA PRO A 123 18.10 6.32 -1.92
C PRO A 123 17.29 5.12 -1.41
N ALA A 124 16.39 5.31 -0.44
CA ALA A 124 15.65 4.20 0.18
C ALA A 124 14.92 3.35 -0.86
N ALA A 125 15.03 2.04 -0.69
CA ALA A 125 14.41 1.09 -1.60
C ALA A 125 12.89 1.15 -1.52
N LEU A 126 12.36 1.45 -0.33
CA LEU A 126 10.95 1.74 -0.07
C LEU A 126 10.81 3.08 0.66
N LEU A 127 10.00 3.97 0.11
CA LEU A 127 9.37 5.05 0.86
C LEU A 127 7.90 4.67 1.06
N ALA A 128 7.39 4.71 2.28
CA ALA A 128 5.98 4.40 2.57
C ALA A 128 5.46 5.22 3.75
N THR A 129 4.32 4.85 4.31
CA THR A 129 3.71 5.53 5.46
C THR A 129 3.55 4.59 6.65
N SER A 130 3.42 5.16 7.84
CA SER A 130 3.19 4.51 9.13
C SER A 130 4.05 3.26 9.34
N ILE A 131 5.35 3.39 9.08
CA ILE A 131 6.30 2.28 9.20
C ILE A 131 6.65 2.09 10.66
N HIS A 132 6.43 0.88 11.17
CA HIS A 132 6.72 0.55 12.57
C HIS A 132 7.01 -0.94 12.77
N ARG A 133 7.73 -1.23 13.86
CA ARG A 133 7.96 -2.60 14.31
C ARG A 133 6.75 -3.15 15.06
N TRP A 134 6.74 -4.48 15.20
CA TRP A 134 5.76 -5.21 15.99
C TRP A 134 5.56 -4.64 17.40
N SER A 135 6.60 -4.15 18.06
CA SER A 135 6.53 -3.57 19.41
C SER A 135 5.57 -2.38 19.53
N VAL A 136 5.34 -1.64 18.44
CA VAL A 136 4.44 -0.47 18.41
C VAL A 136 2.98 -0.91 18.33
N ASN A 137 2.69 -1.98 17.56
CA ASN A 137 1.35 -2.55 17.47
C ASN A 137 1.39 -4.10 17.41
N PRO A 138 1.53 -4.76 18.58
CA PRO A 138 1.48 -6.21 18.67
C PRO A 138 0.15 -6.82 18.20
N SER A 139 -0.91 -6.02 18.18
CA SER A 139 -2.28 -6.46 17.92
C SER A 139 -2.66 -6.51 16.44
N TRP A 140 -1.79 -6.05 15.53
CA TRP A 140 -2.10 -6.01 14.11
C TRP A 140 -2.41 -7.41 13.55
N PRO A 141 -3.60 -7.62 12.96
CA PRO A 141 -4.09 -8.97 12.66
C PRO A 141 -3.32 -9.70 11.56
N ASN A 142 -2.47 -9.01 10.80
CA ASN A 142 -1.76 -9.57 9.66
C ASN A 142 -0.34 -10.07 9.99
N TRP A 143 0.16 -9.89 11.23
CA TRP A 143 1.45 -10.48 11.63
C TRP A 143 1.57 -11.98 11.32
N PRO A 144 0.55 -12.83 11.58
CA PRO A 144 0.66 -14.26 11.30
C PRO A 144 0.78 -14.62 9.81
N SER A 145 0.55 -13.66 8.91
CA SER A 145 0.68 -13.89 7.46
C SER A 145 2.13 -13.82 6.97
N VAL A 146 3.04 -13.20 7.73
CA VAL A 146 4.44 -13.00 7.32
C VAL A 146 5.19 -14.32 7.48
N ILE A 147 5.50 -14.96 6.36
CA ILE A 147 6.14 -16.27 6.29
C ILE A 147 7.39 -16.15 5.41
N THR A 148 8.52 -16.61 5.96
CA THR A 148 9.78 -16.75 5.21
C THR A 148 9.95 -18.21 4.75
N PRO A 149 10.86 -18.50 3.81
CA PRO A 149 11.18 -19.87 3.41
C PRO A 149 11.62 -20.76 4.58
N ALA A 150 12.23 -20.17 5.62
CA ALA A 150 12.62 -20.86 6.85
C ALA A 150 11.47 -20.99 7.88
N GLY A 151 10.26 -20.53 7.54
CA GLY A 151 9.12 -20.42 8.46
C GLY A 151 8.93 -19.00 9.03
N PRO A 152 8.04 -18.83 10.02
CA PRO A 152 7.83 -17.55 10.69
C PRO A 152 9.12 -17.07 11.39
N PRO A 153 9.44 -15.76 11.36
CA PRO A 153 10.58 -15.22 12.11
C PRO A 153 10.49 -15.54 13.61
N SER A 154 11.60 -16.00 14.20
CA SER A 154 11.69 -16.31 15.63
C SER A 154 11.85 -15.08 16.52
N ASP A 155 12.52 -14.04 16.01
CA ASP A 155 12.71 -12.77 16.72
C ASP A 155 11.64 -11.74 16.29
N LEU A 156 10.90 -11.20 17.26
CA LEU A 156 9.83 -10.23 17.04
C LEU A 156 10.33 -8.89 16.49
N SER A 157 11.61 -8.53 16.72
CA SER A 157 12.21 -7.29 16.19
C SER A 157 12.26 -7.26 14.66
N ASN A 158 12.19 -8.44 14.05
CA ASN A 158 12.17 -8.66 12.60
C ASN A 158 10.81 -8.39 11.97
N TYR A 159 9.74 -8.33 12.76
CA TYR A 159 8.42 -7.99 12.26
C TYR A 159 8.27 -6.49 12.13
N ILE A 160 8.07 -6.05 10.89
CA ILE A 160 7.89 -4.66 10.48
C ILE A 160 6.66 -4.56 9.60
N ARG A 161 5.95 -3.45 9.71
CA ARG A 161 4.84 -3.09 8.83
C ARG A 161 5.11 -1.72 8.21
N ALA A 162 4.69 -1.54 6.96
CA ALA A 162 4.50 -0.27 6.30
C ALA A 162 3.05 -0.17 5.81
N PHE A 163 2.36 0.92 6.10
CA PHE A 163 1.07 1.23 5.48
C PHE A 163 1.32 1.78 4.07
N MET A 164 0.79 1.10 3.06
CA MET A 164 1.19 1.30 1.65
C MET A 164 0.11 1.80 0.67
N PRO A 165 -0.88 2.64 1.05
CA PRO A 165 -1.71 3.36 0.07
C PRO A 165 -0.92 4.38 -0.77
N LEU A 166 0.18 4.90 -0.22
CA LEU A 166 1.18 5.70 -0.91
C LEU A 166 2.55 5.10 -0.66
N TYR A 167 3.29 4.80 -1.72
CA TYR A 167 4.68 4.38 -1.60
C TYR A 167 5.52 4.69 -2.84
N ARG A 168 6.83 4.70 -2.68
CA ARG A 168 7.81 4.65 -3.77
C ARG A 168 8.66 3.41 -3.63
N MET A 169 8.78 2.64 -4.70
CA MET A 169 9.70 1.49 -4.75
C MET A 169 10.81 1.75 -5.77
N SER A 170 12.04 1.44 -5.40
CA SER A 170 13.19 1.48 -6.32
C SER A 170 13.23 0.23 -7.21
N ARG A 171 13.92 0.32 -8.35
CA ARG A 171 14.22 -0.81 -9.23
C ARG A 171 14.90 -1.96 -8.48
N GLU A 172 15.85 -1.64 -7.60
CA GLU A 172 16.54 -2.64 -6.77
C GLU A 172 15.58 -3.31 -5.78
N GLY A 173 14.69 -2.52 -5.16
CA GLY A 173 13.64 -3.05 -4.29
C GLY A 173 12.71 -4.03 -5.00
N PHE A 174 12.26 -3.71 -6.22
CA PHE A 174 11.50 -4.65 -7.04
C PHE A 174 12.28 -5.93 -7.36
N ALA A 175 13.57 -5.82 -7.71
CA ALA A 175 14.40 -6.97 -8.04
C ALA A 175 14.58 -7.91 -6.84
N VAL A 176 14.84 -7.35 -5.65
CA VAL A 176 14.97 -8.12 -4.40
C VAL A 176 13.66 -8.83 -4.05
N LEU A 177 12.53 -8.13 -4.13
CA LEU A 177 11.23 -8.73 -3.87
C LEU A 177 10.87 -9.81 -4.89
N ASP A 178 11.19 -9.61 -6.18
CA ASP A 178 10.97 -10.61 -7.23
C ASP A 178 11.74 -11.91 -6.95
N ALA A 179 13.00 -11.80 -6.50
CA ALA A 179 13.80 -12.95 -6.10
C ALA A 179 13.22 -13.63 -4.85
N ALA A 180 12.84 -12.87 -3.83
CA ALA A 180 12.25 -13.40 -2.60
C ALA A 180 10.91 -14.11 -2.86
N TYR A 181 10.03 -13.55 -3.69
CA TYR A 181 8.76 -14.21 -4.01
C TYR A 181 8.94 -15.50 -4.81
N LYS A 182 9.97 -15.59 -5.66
CA LYS A 182 10.36 -16.85 -6.32
C LYS A 182 10.89 -17.89 -5.33
N ASP A 183 11.60 -17.45 -4.31
CA ASP A 183 12.13 -18.29 -3.23
C ASP A 183 11.05 -18.73 -2.22
N GLY A 184 9.81 -18.27 -2.38
CA GLY A 184 8.67 -18.71 -1.57
C GLY A 184 8.36 -17.83 -0.36
N TRP A 185 8.84 -16.58 -0.33
CA TRP A 185 8.37 -15.61 0.66
C TRP A 185 6.89 -15.28 0.46
N GLU A 186 6.12 -15.22 1.54
CA GLU A 186 4.68 -14.92 1.50
C GLU A 186 4.26 -14.01 2.66
N GLY A 187 3.28 -13.16 2.41
CA GLY A 187 2.51 -12.53 3.47
C GLY A 187 1.65 -11.40 2.96
N PHE A 188 0.93 -10.78 3.88
CA PHE A 188 0.26 -9.51 3.61
C PHE A 188 1.32 -8.47 3.24
N TYR A 189 1.14 -7.84 2.09
CA TYR A 189 2.13 -6.99 1.45
C TYR A 189 2.75 -5.93 2.38
N GLU A 190 1.92 -5.27 3.19
CA GLU A 190 2.36 -4.27 4.18
C GLU A 190 3.34 -4.81 5.23
N GLY A 191 3.35 -6.11 5.50
CA GLY A 191 4.29 -6.74 6.43
C GLY A 191 5.47 -7.42 5.73
N ILE A 192 5.22 -8.09 4.60
CA ILE A 192 6.25 -8.88 3.92
C ILE A 192 7.20 -8.02 3.09
N VAL A 193 6.72 -6.93 2.48
CA VAL A 193 7.54 -6.04 1.64
C VAL A 193 8.67 -5.38 2.43
N PRO A 194 8.40 -4.60 3.50
CA PRO A 194 9.47 -3.98 4.28
C PRO A 194 10.40 -5.02 4.92
N ARG A 195 9.85 -6.20 5.28
CA ARG A 195 10.65 -7.30 5.83
C ARG A 195 11.69 -7.80 4.82
N ILE A 196 11.27 -8.11 3.60
CA ILE A 196 12.18 -8.64 2.56
C ILE A 196 13.29 -7.62 2.27
N LEU A 197 12.94 -6.34 2.15
CA LEU A 197 13.90 -5.28 1.83
C LEU A 197 14.95 -5.12 2.94
N LEU A 198 14.53 -5.05 4.21
CA LEU A 198 15.45 -4.98 5.33
C LEU A 198 16.31 -6.24 5.46
N ASN A 199 15.74 -7.42 5.21
CA ASN A 199 16.48 -8.69 5.22
C ASN A 199 17.58 -8.73 4.14
N ALA A 200 17.36 -8.04 3.02
CA ALA A 200 18.36 -7.88 1.96
C ALA A 200 19.36 -6.73 2.22
N GLY A 201 19.28 -6.06 3.37
CA GLY A 201 20.15 -4.93 3.72
C GLY A 201 19.78 -3.61 3.04
N LEU A 202 18.62 -3.53 2.40
CA LEU A 202 18.13 -2.30 1.79
C LEU A 202 17.43 -1.42 2.84
N SER A 203 17.50 -0.10 2.66
CA SER A 203 16.83 0.84 3.55
C SER A 203 15.35 1.03 3.19
N VAL A 204 14.55 1.21 4.23
CA VAL A 204 13.14 1.63 4.15
C VAL A 204 12.99 2.89 4.99
N GLU A 205 12.23 3.86 4.50
CA GLU A 205 12.00 5.13 5.19
C GLU A 205 10.52 5.51 5.12
N ASP A 206 10.03 6.08 6.21
CA ASP A 206 8.69 6.62 6.29
C ASP A 206 8.72 8.08 5.81
N VAL A 207 7.83 8.41 4.88
CA VAL A 207 7.75 9.77 4.32
C VAL A 207 7.30 10.80 5.35
N GLY A 208 6.71 10.39 6.47
CA GLY A 208 6.20 11.28 7.51
C GLY A 208 5.98 10.53 8.83
N GLY A 209 5.04 10.98 9.67
CA GLY A 209 4.81 10.34 10.98
C GLY A 209 5.88 10.66 12.02
N ASP A 210 5.98 9.88 13.09
CA ASP A 210 6.85 10.15 14.25
C ASP A 210 7.63 8.93 14.77
N GLY A 211 7.71 7.86 13.97
CA GLY A 211 8.39 6.61 14.31
C GLY A 211 9.91 6.59 14.04
N GLU A 212 10.54 5.45 14.32
CA GLU A 212 11.99 5.24 14.14
C GLU A 212 12.47 5.31 12.68
N PHE A 213 11.55 5.13 11.72
CA PHE A 213 11.85 5.13 10.28
C PHE A 213 11.71 6.51 9.64
N VAL A 214 11.42 7.55 10.42
CA VAL A 214 11.20 8.91 9.93
C VAL A 214 12.51 9.71 10.03
N ALA A 215 12.94 10.31 8.93
CA ALA A 215 14.07 11.24 8.98
C ALA A 215 13.72 12.45 9.87
N PRO A 216 14.66 13.01 10.66
CA PRO A 216 14.37 14.11 11.59
C PRO A 216 13.65 15.33 10.98
N GLY A 217 13.92 15.65 9.70
CA GLY A 217 13.25 16.75 8.99
C GLY A 217 11.84 16.43 8.46
N ASN A 218 11.38 15.18 8.59
CA ASN A 218 10.12 14.69 8.04
C ASN A 218 9.08 14.37 9.13
N VAL A 219 9.41 14.56 10.41
CA VAL A 219 8.49 14.25 11.52
C VAL A 219 7.16 14.99 11.33
N ASN A 220 6.09 14.22 11.17
CA ASN A 220 4.72 14.67 10.90
C ASN A 220 4.64 15.71 9.77
N ARG A 221 5.55 15.68 8.79
CA ARG A 221 5.64 16.68 7.72
C ARG A 221 4.52 16.54 6.69
N PHE A 222 4.34 15.34 6.16
CA PHE A 222 3.35 15.10 5.10
C PHE A 222 2.07 14.42 5.61
N TYR A 223 2.09 13.78 6.77
CA TYR A 223 0.90 13.21 7.40
C TYR A 223 1.11 12.98 8.89
N ASN A 224 0.02 12.67 9.61
CA ASN A 224 0.06 12.04 10.93
C ASN A 224 -0.87 10.81 10.97
N SER A 225 -0.57 9.90 11.87
CA SER A 225 -1.32 8.67 12.12
C SER A 225 -1.08 8.21 13.55
N THR A 226 -1.79 7.17 14.00
CA THR A 226 -1.59 6.51 15.29
C THR A 226 -1.17 5.05 15.06
N PRO A 227 0.13 4.75 14.87
CA PRO A 227 0.61 3.42 14.50
C PRO A 227 0.21 2.29 15.47
N SER A 228 0.05 2.61 16.75
CA SER A 228 -0.38 1.67 17.79
C SER A 228 -1.84 1.21 17.64
N ASP A 229 -2.64 1.88 16.82
CA ASP A 229 -4.03 1.50 16.53
C ASP A 229 -4.12 0.70 15.22
N ASN A 230 -4.93 -0.36 15.20
CA ASN A 230 -5.12 -1.19 14.00
C ASN A 230 -5.74 -0.46 12.81
N THR A 231 -6.44 0.64 13.08
CA THR A 231 -7.01 1.54 12.08
C THR A 231 -6.11 2.72 11.75
N LEU A 232 -4.98 2.86 12.45
CA LEU A 232 -4.06 4.00 12.37
C LEU A 232 -4.68 5.35 12.78
N SER A 233 -5.90 5.34 13.31
CA SER A 233 -6.62 6.55 13.75
C SER A 233 -6.34 6.87 15.23
N PRO A 234 -6.37 8.15 15.62
CA PRO A 234 -6.60 9.35 14.77
C PRO A 234 -5.40 9.73 13.89
N GLY A 235 -5.68 10.54 12.85
CA GLY A 235 -4.69 11.09 11.94
C GLY A 235 -5.29 11.54 10.60
N SER A 236 -4.46 12.12 9.74
CA SER A 236 -4.82 12.47 8.36
C SER A 236 -4.69 11.27 7.43
N PHE A 237 -3.76 10.35 7.71
CA PHE A 237 -3.47 9.20 6.85
C PHE A 237 -3.63 7.90 7.64
N VAL A 238 -4.82 7.32 7.54
CA VAL A 238 -5.28 6.21 8.39
C VAL A 238 -5.85 5.08 7.54
N PHE A 239 -6.12 3.89 8.10
CA PHE A 239 -6.92 2.89 7.39
C PHE A 239 -8.42 3.19 7.50
N ARG A 240 -8.85 3.64 8.67
CA ARG A 240 -10.23 4.06 8.96
C ARG A 240 -10.23 5.16 10.03
N PRO A 241 -11.24 6.05 10.07
CA PRO A 241 -12.45 6.10 9.24
C PRO A 241 -12.21 6.57 7.80
N ILE A 242 -13.24 6.48 6.96
CA ILE A 242 -13.25 7.10 5.62
C ILE A 242 -13.60 8.57 5.78
N PHE A 243 -12.80 9.45 5.19
CA PHE A 243 -13.11 10.88 5.07
C PHE A 243 -13.95 11.14 3.82
N THR A 244 -14.88 12.08 3.90
CA THR A 244 -15.64 12.53 2.74
C THR A 244 -14.88 13.60 1.93
N HIS A 245 -14.00 14.34 2.61
CA HIS A 245 -13.13 15.37 2.07
C HIS A 245 -11.81 15.39 2.87
N PRO A 246 -10.67 15.80 2.28
CA PRO A 246 -9.47 16.06 3.06
C PRO A 246 -9.71 17.23 4.04
N GLY A 247 -8.94 17.31 5.11
CA GLY A 247 -8.92 18.50 5.95
C GLY A 247 -8.26 19.70 5.28
N GLN A 248 -8.21 20.83 5.99
CA GLN A 248 -7.80 22.13 5.45
C GLN A 248 -6.29 22.40 5.51
N GLU A 249 -5.52 21.54 6.19
CA GLU A 249 -4.06 21.70 6.26
C GLU A 249 -3.43 21.54 4.88
N PRO A 250 -2.72 22.56 4.34
CA PRO A 250 -2.02 22.44 3.06
C PRO A 250 -0.79 21.52 3.18
N GLY A 251 -0.37 20.92 2.07
CA GLY A 251 0.81 20.04 2.06
C GLY A 251 0.66 18.77 2.88
N ARG A 252 -0.58 18.29 3.07
CA ARG A 252 -0.93 17.14 3.90
C ARG A 252 -1.54 16.02 3.05
N LEU A 253 -1.10 14.79 3.30
CA LEU A 253 -1.67 13.57 2.75
C LEU A 253 -2.86 13.14 3.61
N TRP A 254 -3.92 12.75 2.92
CA TRP A 254 -5.17 12.26 3.48
C TRP A 254 -5.53 10.90 2.91
N HIS A 255 -5.87 9.96 3.77
CA HIS A 255 -6.32 8.63 3.34
C HIS A 255 -7.18 7.96 4.42
N PRO A 256 -8.25 7.23 4.05
CA PRO A 256 -8.87 7.21 2.72
C PRO A 256 -9.90 8.34 2.57
N VAL A 257 -9.92 9.01 1.40
CA VAL A 257 -10.91 10.03 1.04
C VAL A 257 -11.85 9.52 -0.05
N LYS A 258 -13.15 9.42 0.25
CA LYS A 258 -14.20 8.97 -0.69
C LYS A 258 -15.39 9.92 -0.62
N PRO A 259 -15.70 10.68 -1.69
CA PRO A 259 -16.81 11.63 -1.67
C PRO A 259 -18.16 10.94 -1.44
N THR A 260 -19.07 11.64 -0.77
CA THR A 260 -20.43 11.16 -0.45
C THR A 260 -21.31 10.87 -1.66
N GLN A 261 -21.07 11.55 -2.79
CA GLN A 261 -21.85 11.42 -4.02
C GLN A 261 -21.29 10.43 -5.03
N ALA A 262 -20.07 9.94 -4.80
CA ALA A 262 -19.61 8.88 -5.64
C ALA A 262 -20.50 7.66 -5.37
N THR A 263 -21.09 7.13 -6.43
CA THR A 263 -21.99 5.98 -6.46
C THR A 263 -21.29 4.69 -6.04
N HIS A 264 -20.26 4.77 -5.18
CA HIS A 264 -19.42 3.73 -4.61
C HIS A 264 -20.25 2.73 -3.78
N ARG A 265 -21.12 1.98 -4.44
CA ARG A 265 -21.11 0.55 -4.23
C ARG A 265 -19.73 0.11 -4.68
N THR A 266 -18.95 -0.45 -3.76
CA THR A 266 -17.65 -1.10 -3.93
C THR A 266 -16.42 -0.31 -3.45
N GLY A 267 -16.04 -0.48 -2.18
CA GLY A 267 -14.71 -1.06 -1.95
C GLY A 267 -14.81 -2.56 -2.20
N TRP A 268 -13.72 -3.34 -2.10
CA TRP A 268 -13.83 -4.81 -2.12
C TRP A 268 -15.04 -5.24 -1.29
N PRO A 269 -16.11 -5.79 -1.90
CA PRO A 269 -17.23 -6.26 -1.12
C PRO A 269 -16.65 -7.40 -0.30
N ILE A 270 -16.38 -7.15 0.99
CA ILE A 270 -16.19 -8.25 1.94
C ILE A 270 -17.48 -9.03 1.79
N LYS A 271 -17.42 -10.14 1.04
CA LYS A 271 -18.61 -10.93 0.73
C LYS A 271 -19.24 -11.20 2.09
N ARG A 272 -20.58 -11.08 2.25
CA ARG A 272 -21.26 -11.31 3.55
C ARG A 272 -20.69 -12.51 4.32
N ARG A 273 -20.27 -13.55 3.59
CA ARG A 273 -19.57 -14.73 4.08
C ARG A 273 -18.26 -14.44 4.82
N GLU A 274 -17.40 -13.54 4.35
CA GLU A 274 -16.17 -13.11 5.02
C GLU A 274 -16.44 -12.26 6.25
N GLN A 275 -17.50 -11.43 6.27
CA GLN A 275 -17.94 -10.74 7.49
C GLN A 275 -18.44 -11.73 8.54
N ILE A 276 -19.18 -12.76 8.12
CA ILE A 276 -19.64 -13.85 8.99
C ILE A 276 -18.46 -14.67 9.50
N VAL A 277 -17.50 -15.03 8.65
CA VAL A 277 -16.29 -15.77 9.04
C VAL A 277 -15.41 -14.94 9.96
N HIS A 278 -15.27 -13.63 9.72
CA HIS A 278 -14.56 -12.73 10.60
C HIS A 278 -15.25 -12.64 11.97
N ARG A 279 -16.57 -12.43 12.01
CA ARG A 279 -17.35 -12.44 13.27
C ARG A 279 -17.25 -13.77 14.02
N ALA A 280 -17.32 -14.89 13.31
CA ALA A 280 -17.18 -16.23 13.89
C ALA A 280 -15.78 -16.45 14.47
N ARG A 281 -14.72 -16.01 13.78
CA ARG A 281 -13.34 -16.08 14.28
C ARG A 281 -13.13 -15.17 15.50
N THR A 282 -13.69 -13.98 15.50
CA THR A 282 -13.61 -13.04 16.63
C THR A 282 -14.35 -13.56 17.86
N LEU A 283 -15.53 -14.17 17.67
CA LEU A 283 -16.29 -14.82 18.74
C LEU A 283 -15.54 -16.04 19.29
N ALA A 284 -15.00 -16.90 18.42
CA ALA A 284 -14.21 -18.05 18.84
C ALA A 284 -12.96 -17.66 19.66
N ARG A 285 -12.28 -16.56 19.29
CA ARG A 285 -11.15 -16.02 20.06
C ARG A 285 -11.56 -15.48 21.43
N HIS A 286 -12.71 -14.80 21.53
CA HIS A 286 -13.22 -14.34 22.83
C HIS A 286 -13.61 -15.51 23.73
N SER A 287 -14.22 -16.57 23.17
CA SER A 287 -14.56 -17.78 23.91
C SER A 287 -13.32 -18.52 24.40
N MET A 288 -12.28 -18.65 23.57
CA MET A 288 -11.01 -19.28 23.92
C MET A 288 -10.24 -18.47 24.99
N ALA A 289 -10.21 -17.14 24.87
CA ALA A 289 -9.57 -16.27 25.87
C ALA A 289 -10.32 -16.24 27.21
N LYS A 290 -11.63 -16.54 27.21
CA LYS A 290 -12.44 -16.72 28.43
C LYS A 290 -12.19 -18.09 29.06
N LEU A 291 -12.03 -19.13 28.24
CA LEU A 291 -11.68 -20.48 28.70
C LEU A 291 -10.28 -20.54 29.32
N SER A 292 -9.27 -19.92 28.68
CA SER A 292 -7.90 -19.85 29.20
C SER A 292 -7.84 -19.17 30.57
N ARG A 293 -8.59 -18.05 30.73
CA ARG A 293 -8.71 -17.33 32.00
C ARG A 293 -9.47 -18.09 33.10
N MET A 294 -10.30 -19.07 32.73
CA MET A 294 -10.96 -19.97 33.70
C MET A 294 -10.03 -21.10 34.13
N LEU A 295 -9.17 -21.59 33.24
CA LEU A 295 -8.20 -22.67 33.52
C LEU A 295 -6.99 -22.16 34.32
N GLU A 296 -6.60 -20.90 34.19
CA GLU A 296 -5.54 -20.26 35.00
C GLU A 296 -5.99 -19.88 36.43
N ARG A 297 -7.26 -20.09 36.78
CA ARG A 297 -7.83 -19.79 38.11
C ARG A 297 -8.14 -21.05 38.94
N GLN A 298 -7.65 -22.21 38.50
CA GLN A 298 -7.64 -23.47 39.26
C GLN A 298 -6.20 -23.79 39.65
#